data_AF-A0A4V1USM2-F1
#
_entry.id   AF-A0A4V1USM2-F1
#
_cell.length_a   1.000
_cell.length_b   1.000
_cell.length_c   1.000
_cell.angle_alpha   90.00
_cell.angle_beta   90.00
_cell.angle_gamma   90.00
#
_symmetry.space_group_name_H-M   'P 1'
#
loop_
_entity.id
_entity.type
_entity.pdbx_description
1 polymer ?
#
loop_
_entity_poly.entity_id
_entity_poly.type
_entity_poly.pdbx_seq_one_letter_code
_entity_poly.pdbx_strand_id
1 'polypeptide(L)'
;MFVKHLKAGLQYAIGNNAPLDYSKAKTQRIALPKHRLLVFSKTKGWHHTSIPFGIKAVLKIGKEKNYQVDTTVNSADFTDENLKKYDAVVFMSTTGNVLNAEQQAAFERYIQSGGGYVGVHSAADTEYDWPWYGNLVGAYFESHPNNSNVRKATIDVRDKKHPASSMLPDKWERTDEWYNYKSIYSDLKVLMTLDESTYEGGTNGAVHPISWYHEYDGGRAFYTGLGHTDETYSEKLYLDHLTGGIEYAIGTGKRDFSKAYAKVTPDQNRFVKTILTDRLDYPMELAVAPDGRIFYTELRGRFFMHDPKTNKSRLLYKFPITFEGGTGLIGVTLDPQFTTNKWIYLYYAPGGLTEENLHFNLSRFTLKDDNTPDLKSEKILLTVPVQKNSGSHHGGSLAWDKQGNLFLSTGDGTTPFPSNGYAPIDERPGKEYYSMDAQRSAANTNDLKGKILRIHPEPDGTYTIPEGNLFPKGTEGTKPEIYVMGCRNPYRITVDQATNILVYKV
;
A
#
# COMPACT_ATOMS: atom_id res chain seq x y z
N MET A 1 -14.07 11.37 53.67
CA MET A 1 -13.78 10.74 54.98
C MET A 1 -12.38 10.09 55.03
N PHE A 2 -11.37 10.48 54.23
CA PHE A 2 -10.08 9.74 54.24
C PHE A 2 -8.76 10.52 54.37
N VAL A 3 -8.71 11.87 54.30
CA VAL A 3 -7.44 12.60 54.62
C VAL A 3 -7.65 13.81 55.57
N LYS A 4 -8.84 13.93 56.14
CA LYS A 4 -9.07 14.19 57.58
C LYS A 4 -9.79 12.92 58.04
N HIS A 5 -9.10 11.94 58.62
CA HIS A 5 -8.74 12.01 60.04
C HIS A 5 -7.24 11.90 60.31
N LEU A 6 -6.41 11.67 59.29
CA LEU A 6 -5.03 11.31 59.58
C LEU A 6 -4.17 12.44 60.14
N LYS A 7 -4.53 13.72 59.94
CA LYS A 7 -3.90 14.80 60.72
C LYS A 7 -4.82 15.97 61.06
N ALA A 8 -5.31 15.93 62.29
CA ALA A 8 -5.19 17.08 63.18
C ALA A 8 -3.71 17.39 63.57
N GLY A 9 -2.73 16.58 63.14
CA GLY A 9 -1.35 16.60 63.63
C GLY A 9 -0.42 17.69 63.10
N LEU A 10 -0.94 18.88 62.75
CA LEU A 10 -0.10 20.09 62.63
C LEU A 10 -0.91 21.33 62.99
N GLN A 11 -1.64 21.23 64.09
CA GLN A 11 -2.16 22.38 64.80
C GLN A 11 -1.01 23.03 65.58
N TYR A 12 -0.13 23.80 64.93
CA TYR A 12 0.66 24.85 65.60
C TYR A 12 1.43 25.74 64.60
N ALA A 13 0.77 26.75 64.06
CA ALA A 13 1.44 28.01 63.74
C ALA A 13 0.38 29.12 63.71
N ILE A 14 0.27 29.81 64.86
CA ILE A 14 -0.24 31.18 65.05
C ILE A 14 -1.74 31.47 64.74
N GLY A 15 -2.56 31.23 65.77
CA GLY A 15 -3.43 32.27 66.35
C GLY A 15 -4.74 32.62 65.64
N ASN A 16 -5.81 31.85 65.92
CA ASN A 16 -7.13 32.35 66.36
C ASN A 16 -8.15 31.20 66.36
N ASN A 17 -8.69 30.88 67.54
CA ASN A 17 -9.68 29.83 67.75
C ASN A 17 -11.10 30.32 67.40
N ALA A 18 -11.50 30.20 66.13
CA ALA A 18 -12.91 30.18 65.74
C ALA A 18 -13.21 28.85 65.02
N PRO A 19 -14.24 28.09 65.41
CA PRO A 19 -14.65 26.90 64.67
C PRO A 19 -15.17 27.32 63.28
N LEU A 20 -14.58 26.75 62.22
CA LEU A 20 -15.05 26.95 60.84
C LEU A 20 -16.44 26.31 60.68
N ASP A 21 -17.43 27.09 60.26
CA ASP A 21 -18.77 26.62 59.90
C ASP A 21 -18.72 25.90 58.53
N TYR A 22 -18.67 24.56 58.57
CA TYR A 22 -18.64 23.71 57.38
C TYR A 22 -20.01 23.47 56.75
N SER A 23 -21.11 24.04 57.30
CA SER A 23 -22.47 23.85 56.76
C SER A 23 -22.69 24.51 55.39
N LYS A 24 -21.76 25.37 54.94
CA LYS A 24 -21.79 26.06 53.64
C LYS A 24 -20.80 25.50 52.60
N ALA A 25 -20.02 24.47 52.93
CA ALA A 25 -19.08 23.87 51.98
C ALA A 25 -19.81 23.00 50.94
N LYS A 26 -20.18 23.60 49.81
CA LYS A 26 -20.67 22.86 48.64
C LYS A 26 -19.56 21.95 48.11
N THR A 27 -19.72 20.65 48.28
CA THR A 27 -18.84 19.66 47.63
C THR A 27 -19.22 19.61 46.16
N GLN A 28 -18.46 20.30 45.30
CA GLN A 28 -18.64 20.21 43.86
C GLN A 28 -18.11 18.84 43.41
N ARG A 29 -18.99 17.89 43.10
CA ARG A 29 -18.58 16.65 42.42
C ARG A 29 -18.07 17.05 41.04
N ILE A 30 -16.76 16.93 40.81
CA ILE A 30 -16.18 17.10 39.48
C ILE A 30 -16.71 15.95 38.62
N ALA A 31 -17.54 16.26 37.63
CA ALA A 31 -17.99 15.27 36.66
C ALA A 31 -16.78 14.77 35.88
N LEU A 32 -16.64 13.45 35.75
CA LEU A 32 -15.58 12.86 34.93
C LEU A 32 -15.75 13.30 33.46
N PRO A 33 -14.64 13.52 32.73
CA PRO A 33 -14.72 13.88 31.32
C PRO A 33 -15.43 12.78 30.53
N LYS A 34 -16.25 13.16 29.55
CA LYS A 34 -17.01 12.21 28.71
C LYS A 34 -16.09 11.41 27.78
N HIS A 35 -15.10 12.10 27.22
CA HIS A 35 -14.14 11.56 26.27
C HIS A 35 -12.75 12.15 26.51
N ARG A 36 -11.72 11.49 25.99
CA ARG A 36 -10.33 11.97 26.04
C ARG A 36 -9.72 12.05 24.65
N LEU A 37 -9.07 13.16 24.32
CA LEU A 37 -8.42 13.43 23.04
C LEU A 37 -6.91 13.59 23.22
N LEU A 38 -6.14 13.12 22.24
CA LEU A 38 -4.72 13.42 22.11
C LEU A 38 -4.51 14.29 20.87
N VAL A 39 -3.98 15.50 21.04
CA VAL A 39 -3.56 16.36 19.93
C VAL A 39 -2.08 16.16 19.70
N PHE A 40 -1.72 15.59 18.56
CA PHE A 40 -0.35 15.37 18.12
C PHE A 40 0.01 16.36 17.01
N SER A 41 1.11 17.09 17.17
CA SER A 41 1.49 18.19 16.26
C SER A 41 2.99 18.20 15.94
N LYS A 42 3.63 17.04 15.84
CA LYS A 42 5.03 16.94 15.45
C LYS A 42 5.19 17.21 13.95
N THR A 43 6.21 17.98 13.60
CA THR A 43 6.58 18.27 12.22
C THR A 43 8.02 17.84 11.95
N LYS A 44 8.25 17.18 10.82
CA LYS A 44 9.56 16.80 10.27
C LYS A 44 9.78 17.39 8.87
N GLY A 45 8.75 18.03 8.31
CA GLY A 45 8.82 18.91 7.15
C GLY A 45 8.51 20.37 7.54
N TRP A 46 7.65 21.03 6.78
CA TRP A 46 7.23 22.41 7.07
C TRP A 46 6.50 22.52 8.40
N HIS A 47 6.71 23.64 9.11
CA HIS A 47 6.04 23.93 10.37
C HIS A 47 5.04 25.08 10.19
N HIS A 48 3.75 24.78 10.27
CA HIS A 48 2.68 25.76 10.10
C HIS A 48 2.50 26.63 11.35
N THR A 49 2.42 27.95 11.17
CA THR A 49 2.21 28.92 12.27
C THR A 49 0.87 28.73 12.97
N SER A 50 -0.07 28.07 12.31
CA SER A 50 -1.43 27.84 12.80
C SER A 50 -1.55 26.73 13.84
N ILE A 51 -0.52 25.88 13.99
CA ILE A 51 -0.50 24.75 14.94
C ILE A 51 -0.91 25.17 16.38
N PRO A 52 -0.34 26.22 17.00
CA PRO A 52 -0.74 26.65 18.34
C PRO A 52 -2.20 27.13 18.41
N PHE A 53 -2.76 27.66 17.32
CA PHE A 53 -4.16 28.10 17.25
C PHE A 53 -5.10 26.89 17.12
N GLY A 54 -4.72 25.89 16.33
CA GLY A 54 -5.42 24.62 16.25
C GLY A 54 -5.45 23.86 17.58
N ILE A 55 -4.33 23.80 18.29
CA ILE A 55 -4.28 23.23 19.64
C ILE A 55 -5.24 23.96 20.59
N LYS A 56 -5.23 25.30 20.59
CA LYS A 56 -6.14 26.12 21.41
C LYS A 56 -7.61 25.89 21.05
N ALA A 57 -7.93 25.72 19.76
CA ALA A 57 -9.27 25.40 19.30
C ALA A 57 -9.76 24.07 19.84
N VAL A 58 -8.96 23.00 19.77
CA VAL A 58 -9.34 21.68 20.30
C VAL A 58 -9.46 21.71 21.83
N LEU A 59 -8.59 22.43 22.54
CA LEU A 59 -8.72 22.65 23.99
C LEU A 59 -10.03 23.37 24.35
N LYS A 60 -10.42 24.38 23.57
CA LYS A 60 -11.69 25.09 23.73
C LYS A 60 -12.88 24.16 23.51
N ILE A 61 -12.87 23.40 22.42
CA ILE A 61 -13.90 22.38 22.12
C ILE A 61 -14.00 21.37 23.28
N GLY A 62 -12.86 20.89 23.79
CA GLY A 62 -12.82 19.98 24.93
C GLY A 62 -13.50 20.57 26.17
N LYS A 63 -13.22 21.84 26.50
CA LYS A 63 -13.89 22.52 27.62
C LYS A 63 -15.40 22.64 27.42
N GLU A 64 -15.85 23.00 26.23
CA GLU A 64 -17.28 23.18 25.91
C GLU A 64 -18.05 21.85 25.91
N LYS A 65 -17.40 20.76 25.48
CA LYS A 65 -18.01 19.41 25.38
C LYS A 65 -17.77 18.53 26.61
N ASN A 66 -17.01 19.01 27.59
CA ASN A 66 -16.55 18.24 28.76
C ASN A 66 -15.68 17.03 28.36
N TYR A 67 -14.73 17.24 27.45
CA TYR A 67 -13.68 16.28 27.08
C TYR A 67 -12.35 16.66 27.74
N GLN A 68 -11.55 15.67 28.11
CA GLN A 68 -10.16 15.88 28.47
C GLN A 68 -9.31 15.93 27.19
N VAL A 69 -8.43 16.91 27.06
CA VAL A 69 -7.56 17.06 25.89
C VAL A 69 -6.13 17.14 26.36
N ASP A 70 -5.30 16.19 25.92
CA ASP A 70 -3.85 16.23 26.10
C ASP A 70 -3.19 16.61 24.77
N THR A 71 -2.01 17.22 24.84
CA THR A 71 -1.28 17.68 23.64
C THR A 71 0.15 17.18 23.70
N THR A 72 0.71 16.75 22.58
CA THR A 72 2.11 16.31 22.51
C THR A 72 2.74 16.56 21.13
N VAL A 73 4.06 16.73 21.14
CA VAL A 73 4.92 16.66 19.95
C VAL A 73 5.86 15.44 20.01
N ASN A 74 5.75 14.64 21.07
CA ASN A 74 6.64 13.52 21.34
C ASN A 74 6.05 12.22 20.80
N SER A 75 6.65 11.67 19.74
CA SER A 75 6.22 10.39 19.18
C SER A 75 6.37 9.21 20.14
N ALA A 76 7.17 9.32 21.21
CA ALA A 76 7.27 8.28 22.23
C ALA A 76 5.95 8.07 23.00
N ASP A 77 4.98 8.99 22.87
CA ASP A 77 3.64 8.82 23.42
C ASP A 77 2.76 7.85 22.60
N PHE A 78 3.20 7.44 21.40
CA PHE A 78 2.52 6.45 20.55
C PHE A 78 2.91 5.03 20.97
N THR A 79 2.37 4.64 22.12
CA THR A 79 2.47 3.28 22.69
C THR A 79 1.07 2.71 22.90
N ASP A 80 0.95 1.38 22.90
CA ASP A 80 -0.32 0.70 23.13
C ASP A 80 -0.96 1.12 24.47
N GLU A 81 -0.16 1.23 25.53
CA GLU A 81 -0.60 1.63 26.87
C GLU A 81 -1.15 3.05 26.90
N ASN A 82 -0.51 3.97 26.18
CA ASN A 82 -0.91 5.36 26.19
C ASN A 82 -2.13 5.60 25.28
N LEU A 83 -2.12 5.04 24.07
CA LEU A 83 -3.19 5.22 23.09
C LEU A 83 -4.54 4.65 23.56
N LYS A 84 -4.55 3.61 24.40
CA LYS A 84 -5.76 3.06 25.05
C LYS A 84 -6.62 4.12 25.77
N LYS A 85 -5.99 5.19 26.27
CA LYS A 85 -6.66 6.25 27.05
C LYS A 85 -7.54 7.16 26.20
N TYR A 86 -7.31 7.22 24.88
CA TYR A 86 -7.88 8.25 24.01
C TYR A 86 -8.99 7.68 23.15
N ASP A 87 -10.04 8.47 22.94
CA ASP A 87 -11.16 8.15 22.05
C ASP A 87 -10.91 8.60 20.61
N ALA A 88 -10.17 9.70 20.44
CA ALA A 88 -9.65 10.12 19.16
C ALA A 88 -8.25 10.75 19.30
N VAL A 89 -7.43 10.56 18.26
CA VAL A 89 -6.14 11.22 18.10
C VAL A 89 -6.24 12.22 16.96
N VAL A 90 -5.90 13.47 17.24
CA VAL A 90 -5.92 14.59 16.28
C VAL A 90 -4.50 14.85 15.80
N PHE A 91 -4.25 14.62 14.51
CA PHE A 91 -3.02 15.03 13.84
C PHE A 91 -3.22 16.47 13.37
N MET A 92 -2.72 17.41 14.18
CA MET A 92 -2.87 18.84 13.97
C MET A 92 -1.69 19.35 13.14
N SER A 93 -1.89 19.44 11.82
CA SER A 93 -0.90 19.95 10.87
C SER A 93 0.50 19.33 11.04
N THR A 94 0.54 18.00 11.20
CA THR A 94 1.80 17.23 11.19
C THR A 94 2.43 17.27 9.80
N THR A 95 3.74 17.04 9.67
CA THR A 95 4.41 16.96 8.35
C THR A 95 5.57 15.98 8.36
N GLY A 96 5.81 15.33 7.23
CA GLY A 96 6.91 14.38 7.03
C GLY A 96 6.72 13.03 7.74
N ASN A 97 7.81 12.29 7.93
CA ASN A 97 7.81 11.01 8.63
C ASN A 97 8.06 11.24 10.14
N VAL A 98 7.02 11.05 10.96
CA VAL A 98 6.96 11.48 12.36
C VAL A 98 6.91 10.32 13.35
N LEU A 99 6.54 9.11 12.92
CA LEU A 99 6.47 7.87 13.70
C LEU A 99 7.43 6.81 13.12
N ASN A 100 8.17 6.12 13.98
CA ASN A 100 8.95 4.94 13.58
C ASN A 100 8.08 3.68 13.51
N ALA A 101 8.60 2.56 13.02
CA ALA A 101 7.85 1.32 12.90
C ALA A 101 7.13 0.83 14.18
N GLU A 102 7.72 1.00 15.36
CA GLU A 102 7.09 0.60 16.64
C GLU A 102 5.85 1.46 16.93
N GLN A 103 5.98 2.78 16.70
CA GLN A 103 4.93 3.77 16.91
C GLN A 103 3.84 3.67 15.84
N GLN A 104 4.21 3.41 14.59
CA GLN A 104 3.29 3.11 13.50
C GLN A 104 2.44 1.90 13.86
N ALA A 105 3.07 0.78 14.23
CA ALA A 105 2.33 -0.44 14.61
C ALA A 105 1.42 -0.22 15.84
N ALA A 106 1.84 0.58 16.83
CA ALA A 106 0.99 0.95 17.96
C ALA A 106 -0.23 1.76 17.51
N PHE A 107 -0.05 2.67 16.54
CA PHE A 107 -1.13 3.45 15.99
C PHE A 107 -2.08 2.61 15.11
N GLU A 108 -1.56 1.68 14.31
CA GLU A 108 -2.40 0.70 13.59
C GLU A 108 -3.26 -0.10 14.56
N ARG A 109 -2.67 -0.65 15.63
CA ARG A 109 -3.43 -1.40 16.64
C ARG A 109 -4.49 -0.54 17.33
N TYR A 110 -4.20 0.74 17.56
CA TYR A 110 -5.18 1.69 18.08
C TYR A 110 -6.37 1.87 17.12
N ILE A 111 -6.14 2.08 15.82
CA ILE A 111 -7.20 2.20 14.81
C ILE A 111 -7.97 0.87 14.66
N GLN A 112 -7.26 -0.27 14.58
CA GLN A 112 -7.84 -1.63 14.55
C GLN A 112 -8.72 -1.97 15.73
N SER A 113 -8.45 -1.37 16.89
CA SER A 113 -9.31 -1.51 18.06
C SER A 113 -10.62 -0.72 17.95
N GLY A 114 -10.76 0.17 16.97
CA GLY A 114 -11.89 1.10 16.86
C GLY A 114 -11.59 2.53 17.32
N GLY A 115 -10.31 2.91 17.38
CA GLY A 115 -9.86 4.27 17.71
C GLY A 115 -10.26 5.29 16.64
N GLY A 116 -10.51 6.54 17.06
CA GLY A 116 -10.79 7.66 16.16
C GLY A 116 -9.53 8.36 15.68
N TYR A 117 -9.52 8.79 14.42
CA TYR A 117 -8.51 9.62 13.80
C TYR A 117 -9.11 10.91 13.24
N VAL A 118 -8.43 12.04 13.47
CA VAL A 118 -8.75 13.35 12.91
C VAL A 118 -7.50 13.94 12.30
N GLY A 119 -7.44 14.09 10.98
CA GLY A 119 -6.38 14.80 10.29
C GLY A 119 -6.78 16.24 9.95
N VAL A 120 -5.91 17.20 10.24
CA VAL A 120 -6.12 18.62 9.91
C VAL A 120 -5.00 19.13 9.01
N HIS A 121 -5.41 19.75 7.90
CA HIS A 121 -4.55 20.42 6.93
C HIS A 121 -3.35 19.57 6.51
N SER A 122 -2.14 19.88 6.96
CA SER A 122 -0.92 19.18 6.58
C SER A 122 -0.77 17.76 7.13
N ALA A 123 -1.74 17.26 7.89
CA ALA A 123 -1.85 15.82 8.15
C ALA A 123 -1.83 14.96 6.85
N ALA A 124 -2.24 15.48 5.69
CA ALA A 124 -2.08 14.79 4.40
C ALA A 124 -0.64 14.84 3.83
N ASP A 125 0.22 15.73 4.35
CA ASP A 125 1.66 15.84 4.06
C ASP A 125 2.51 15.04 5.09
N THR A 126 1.99 13.91 5.56
CA THR A 126 2.58 13.10 6.63
C THR A 126 2.72 11.63 6.18
N GLU A 127 3.81 10.97 6.57
CA GLU A 127 4.02 9.50 6.44
C GLU A 127 3.90 8.91 5.01
N TYR A 128 4.44 9.58 3.98
CA TYR A 128 4.37 9.13 2.58
C TYR A 128 4.82 7.68 2.32
N ASP A 129 5.79 7.17 3.09
CA ASP A 129 6.34 5.82 2.95
C ASP A 129 5.52 4.74 3.67
N TRP A 130 4.38 5.12 4.27
CA TRP A 130 3.49 4.24 5.01
C TRP A 130 2.10 4.18 4.35
N PRO A 131 1.90 3.36 3.31
CA PRO A 131 0.65 3.32 2.54
C PRO A 131 -0.62 3.10 3.36
N TRP A 132 -0.51 2.39 4.49
CA TRP A 132 -1.62 2.23 5.44
C TRP A 132 -2.09 3.58 6.00
N TYR A 133 -1.17 4.48 6.36
CA TYR A 133 -1.53 5.85 6.77
C TYR A 133 -2.16 6.63 5.62
N GLY A 134 -1.63 6.51 4.40
CA GLY A 134 -2.24 7.13 3.21
C GLY A 134 -3.72 6.79 3.04
N ASN A 135 -4.10 5.53 3.27
CA ASN A 135 -5.50 5.11 3.27
C ASN A 135 -6.28 5.60 4.50
N LEU A 136 -5.65 5.69 5.68
CA LEU A 136 -6.27 6.24 6.89
C LEU A 136 -6.60 7.73 6.73
N VAL A 137 -5.63 8.55 6.30
CA VAL A 137 -5.85 9.98 6.05
C VAL A 137 -6.74 10.19 4.82
N GLY A 138 -6.67 9.27 3.86
CA GLY A 138 -7.57 9.18 2.71
C GLY A 138 -6.96 9.72 1.41
N ALA A 139 -6.00 10.62 1.48
CA ALA A 139 -5.21 11.06 0.33
C ALA A 139 -3.91 11.74 0.79
N TYR A 140 -2.87 11.73 -0.05
CA TYR A 140 -1.64 12.45 0.22
C TYR A 140 -1.63 13.82 -0.43
N PHE A 141 -0.92 14.76 0.19
CA PHE A 141 -0.59 16.05 -0.43
C PHE A 141 0.20 15.83 -1.74
N GLU A 142 -0.16 16.59 -2.77
CA GLU A 142 0.54 16.65 -4.06
C GLU A 142 1.15 18.02 -4.29
N SER A 143 0.37 19.08 -4.13
CA SER A 143 0.78 20.48 -4.34
C SER A 143 -0.25 21.44 -3.77
N HIS A 144 0.02 22.75 -3.85
CA HIS A 144 -0.92 23.83 -3.56
C HIS A 144 -0.63 25.01 -4.51
N PRO A 145 -1.50 26.05 -4.59
CA PRO A 145 -1.22 27.22 -5.39
C PRO A 145 0.13 27.88 -5.09
N ASN A 146 0.78 28.42 -6.12
CA ASN A 146 2.00 29.21 -5.97
C ASN A 146 1.72 30.56 -5.31
N ASN A 147 2.78 31.28 -4.90
CA ASN A 147 2.68 32.55 -4.16
C ASN A 147 1.77 33.60 -4.84
N SER A 148 0.74 34.13 -4.16
CA SER A 148 0.29 33.74 -2.80
C SER A 148 -0.37 32.36 -2.78
N ASN A 149 0.14 31.47 -1.93
CA ASN A 149 -0.40 30.13 -1.67
C ASN A 149 -1.77 30.18 -1.00
N VAL A 150 -2.01 31.19 -0.16
CA VAL A 150 -3.31 31.47 0.46
C VAL A 150 -4.20 32.22 -0.53
N ARG A 151 -5.38 31.67 -0.82
CA ARG A 151 -6.33 32.19 -1.84
C ARG A 151 -7.77 32.09 -1.37
N LYS A 152 -8.63 32.99 -1.85
CA LYS A 152 -10.08 32.86 -1.68
C LYS A 152 -10.60 31.81 -2.66
N ALA A 153 -11.43 30.88 -2.19
CA ALA A 153 -12.13 29.89 -3.02
C ALA A 153 -13.54 29.62 -2.46
N THR A 154 -14.39 29.04 -3.30
CA THR A 154 -15.70 28.51 -2.90
C THR A 154 -15.60 27.02 -2.60
N ILE A 155 -16.12 26.63 -1.45
CA ILE A 155 -16.29 25.23 -1.06
C ILE A 155 -17.76 24.85 -1.28
N ASP A 156 -18.02 23.82 -2.07
CA ASP A 156 -19.34 23.21 -2.21
C ASP A 156 -19.53 22.11 -1.15
N VAL A 157 -20.56 22.25 -0.32
CA VAL A 157 -20.89 21.24 0.70
C VAL A 157 -21.80 20.17 0.10
N ARG A 158 -21.29 18.93 0.01
CA ARG A 158 -21.94 17.81 -0.70
C ARG A 158 -22.81 16.96 0.21
N ASP A 159 -22.42 16.77 1.46
CA ASP A 159 -23.18 16.04 2.47
C ASP A 159 -23.63 17.00 3.58
N LYS A 160 -24.93 17.21 3.71
CA LYS A 160 -25.54 18.08 4.74
C LYS A 160 -26.05 17.31 5.96
N LYS A 161 -25.89 16.00 6.00
CA LYS A 161 -26.37 15.14 7.10
C LYS A 161 -25.29 14.86 8.12
N HIS A 162 -24.02 14.86 7.70
CA HIS A 162 -22.90 14.58 8.58
C HIS A 162 -22.71 15.69 9.64
N PRO A 163 -22.37 15.36 10.91
CA PRO A 163 -22.20 16.36 11.98
C PRO A 163 -21.16 17.43 11.68
N ALA A 164 -20.13 17.14 10.88
CA ALA A 164 -19.11 18.10 10.50
C ALA A 164 -19.57 19.13 9.45
N SER A 165 -20.70 18.91 8.75
CA SER A 165 -21.08 19.75 7.59
C SER A 165 -22.56 20.17 7.58
N SER A 166 -23.36 19.65 8.51
CA SER A 166 -24.79 19.96 8.60
C SER A 166 -25.07 21.44 8.87
N MET A 167 -24.19 22.12 9.61
CA MET A 167 -24.32 23.55 9.93
C MET A 167 -23.78 24.51 8.87
N LEU A 168 -22.98 24.04 7.90
CA LEU A 168 -22.33 24.88 6.91
C LEU A 168 -23.33 25.41 5.87
N PRO A 169 -23.11 26.55 5.19
CA PRO A 169 -23.91 26.90 4.01
C PRO A 169 -23.64 25.92 2.86
N ASP A 170 -24.54 25.83 1.87
CA ASP A 170 -24.34 24.95 0.70
C ASP A 170 -23.09 25.34 -0.10
N LYS A 171 -22.81 26.65 -0.15
CA LYS A 171 -21.57 27.22 -0.68
C LYS A 171 -20.90 28.05 0.41
N TRP A 172 -19.66 27.71 0.72
CA TRP A 172 -18.88 28.37 1.75
C TRP A 172 -17.66 29.02 1.13
N GLU A 173 -17.69 30.36 1.01
CA GLU A 173 -16.51 31.11 0.60
C GLU A 173 -15.52 31.23 1.76
N ARG A 174 -14.25 30.90 1.49
CA ARG A 174 -13.16 30.98 2.47
C ARG A 174 -11.86 31.41 1.83
N THR A 175 -10.93 31.89 2.65
CA THR A 175 -9.54 32.13 2.29
C THR A 175 -8.65 31.20 3.10
N ASP A 176 -7.91 30.33 2.42
CA ASP A 176 -7.02 29.32 3.04
C ASP A 176 -5.94 28.89 2.02
N GLU A 177 -5.03 28.00 2.42
CA GLU A 177 -4.13 27.30 1.48
C GLU A 177 -4.80 26.00 1.00
N TRP A 178 -5.01 25.89 -0.33
CA TRP A 178 -5.77 24.79 -0.92
C TRP A 178 -4.86 23.67 -1.44
N TYR A 179 -4.92 22.50 -0.81
CA TYR A 179 -4.12 21.34 -1.23
C TYR A 179 -4.76 20.60 -2.38
N ASN A 180 -3.94 20.28 -3.38
CA ASN A 180 -4.18 19.22 -4.34
C ASN A 180 -3.74 17.88 -3.76
N TYR A 181 -4.45 16.83 -4.10
CA TYR A 181 -4.25 15.50 -3.54
C TYR A 181 -3.89 14.45 -4.60
N LYS A 182 -3.08 13.47 -4.20
CA LYS A 182 -2.78 12.24 -4.96
C LYS A 182 -3.13 10.99 -4.15
N SER A 183 -3.18 9.84 -4.82
CA SER A 183 -3.46 8.53 -4.20
C SER A 183 -4.74 8.54 -3.36
N ILE A 184 -5.80 9.14 -3.89
CA ILE A 184 -7.08 9.28 -3.20
C ILE A 184 -7.70 7.89 -3.01
N TYR A 185 -8.02 7.56 -1.75
CA TYR A 185 -8.65 6.31 -1.36
C TYR A 185 -10.04 6.16 -2.00
N SER A 186 -10.41 4.96 -2.44
CA SER A 186 -11.63 4.77 -3.25
C SER A 186 -12.93 4.92 -2.46
N ASP A 187 -12.89 4.67 -1.14
CA ASP A 187 -14.10 4.53 -0.33
C ASP A 187 -14.40 5.80 0.51
N LEU A 188 -13.82 6.94 0.11
CA LEU A 188 -14.05 8.21 0.80
C LEU A 188 -15.51 8.66 0.69
N LYS A 189 -16.08 9.11 1.81
CA LYS A 189 -17.34 9.85 1.84
C LYS A 189 -17.03 11.34 1.88
N VAL A 190 -17.07 11.98 0.72
CA VAL A 190 -16.71 13.39 0.54
C VAL A 190 -17.78 14.30 1.14
N LEU A 191 -17.38 15.15 2.09
CA LEU A 191 -18.24 16.14 2.74
C LEU A 191 -18.27 17.45 1.96
N MET A 192 -17.11 17.84 1.45
CA MET A 192 -16.89 19.14 0.82
C MET A 192 -15.91 19.02 -0.34
N THR A 193 -16.15 19.80 -1.39
CA THR A 193 -15.25 19.93 -2.54
C THR A 193 -14.89 21.39 -2.80
N LEU A 194 -13.70 21.66 -3.33
CA LEU A 194 -13.34 22.97 -3.85
C LEU A 194 -13.88 23.18 -5.26
N ASP A 195 -14.43 24.37 -5.52
CA ASP A 195 -14.76 24.83 -6.87
C ASP A 195 -13.51 25.45 -7.50
N GLU A 196 -12.79 24.65 -8.29
CA GLU A 196 -11.57 25.07 -9.01
C GLU A 196 -11.81 26.21 -10.02
N SER A 197 -13.06 26.57 -10.34
CA SER A 197 -13.33 27.77 -11.17
C SER A 197 -13.21 29.09 -10.40
N THR A 198 -13.13 29.02 -9.06
CA THR A 198 -13.14 30.21 -8.19
C THR A 198 -11.74 30.61 -7.69
N TYR A 199 -10.72 29.82 -7.99
CA TYR A 199 -9.32 30.10 -7.65
C TYR A 199 -8.36 29.43 -8.64
N GLU A 200 -7.10 29.86 -8.66
CA GLU A 200 -6.08 29.25 -9.51
C GLU A 200 -5.22 28.24 -8.75
N GLY A 201 -4.77 27.18 -9.43
CA GLY A 201 -3.82 26.20 -8.91
C GLY A 201 -4.43 24.86 -8.49
N GLY A 202 -5.75 24.67 -8.63
CA GLY A 202 -6.40 23.37 -8.49
C GLY A 202 -6.01 22.39 -9.62
N THR A 203 -5.80 21.12 -9.27
CA THR A 203 -5.43 20.07 -10.24
C THR A 203 -6.17 18.75 -10.02
N ASN A 204 -7.15 18.69 -9.13
CA ASN A 204 -7.97 17.50 -8.89
C ASN A 204 -9.19 17.43 -9.81
N GLY A 205 -9.54 18.54 -10.48
CA GLY A 205 -10.55 18.61 -11.52
C GLY A 205 -11.97 18.75 -10.97
N ALA A 206 -12.95 18.16 -11.67
CA ALA A 206 -14.37 18.36 -11.38
C ALA A 206 -14.80 17.93 -9.96
N VAL A 207 -14.04 17.05 -9.33
CA VAL A 207 -14.24 16.62 -7.94
C VAL A 207 -12.93 16.81 -7.19
N HIS A 208 -12.72 18.01 -6.65
CA HIS A 208 -11.60 18.31 -5.76
C HIS A 208 -12.04 18.15 -4.30
N PRO A 209 -11.85 16.99 -3.64
CA PRO A 209 -12.27 16.81 -2.26
C PRO A 209 -11.41 17.66 -1.32
N ILE A 210 -12.02 18.30 -0.32
CA ILE A 210 -11.30 19.10 0.69
C ILE A 210 -11.64 18.74 2.13
N SER A 211 -12.69 17.93 2.33
CA SER A 211 -12.95 17.26 3.61
C SER A 211 -13.77 15.99 3.36
N TRP A 212 -13.47 14.94 4.12
CA TRP A 212 -14.07 13.63 3.96
C TRP A 212 -14.02 12.83 5.26
N TYR A 213 -14.74 11.72 5.26
CA TYR A 213 -14.70 10.73 6.32
C TYR A 213 -14.83 9.31 5.75
N HIS A 214 -14.38 8.33 6.51
CA HIS A 214 -14.56 6.92 6.20
C HIS A 214 -14.25 6.06 7.43
N GLU A 215 -14.64 4.79 7.34
CA GLU A 215 -14.14 3.77 8.25
C GLU A 215 -12.90 3.14 7.60
N TYR A 216 -11.85 2.92 8.38
CA TYR A 216 -10.63 2.31 7.89
C TYR A 216 -10.03 1.39 8.94
N ASP A 217 -9.78 0.15 8.53
CA ASP A 217 -9.13 -0.89 9.33
C ASP A 217 -9.67 -0.95 10.77
N GLY A 218 -11.00 -0.92 10.93
CA GLY A 218 -11.69 -0.99 12.22
C GLY A 218 -12.00 0.36 12.90
N GLY A 219 -11.29 1.43 12.55
CA GLY A 219 -11.45 2.76 13.14
C GLY A 219 -12.28 3.73 12.29
N ARG A 220 -12.49 4.94 12.83
CA ARG A 220 -13.18 6.05 12.14
C ARG A 220 -12.20 7.17 11.85
N ALA A 221 -12.11 7.55 10.58
CA ALA A 221 -11.23 8.60 10.10
C ALA A 221 -12.04 9.80 9.60
N PHE A 222 -11.67 10.98 10.06
CA PHE A 222 -12.13 12.26 9.51
C PHE A 222 -10.92 13.09 9.10
N TYR A 223 -11.02 13.76 7.96
CA TYR A 223 -10.01 14.69 7.49
C TYR A 223 -10.62 16.00 7.00
N THR A 224 -9.93 17.09 7.28
CA THR A 224 -10.21 18.40 6.70
C THR A 224 -8.92 19.04 6.20
N GLY A 225 -8.89 19.44 4.94
CA GLY A 225 -7.76 20.16 4.34
C GLY A 225 -7.69 21.63 4.72
N LEU A 226 -8.70 22.11 5.45
CA LEU A 226 -8.80 23.48 5.95
C LEU A 226 -7.94 23.67 7.22
N GLY A 227 -7.48 24.89 7.48
CA GLY A 227 -6.77 25.23 8.72
C GLY A 227 -5.30 25.64 8.54
N HIS A 228 -4.92 26.14 7.36
CA HIS A 228 -3.59 26.74 7.17
C HIS A 228 -3.45 28.05 7.94
N THR A 229 -4.47 28.91 7.88
CA THR A 229 -4.43 30.26 8.44
C THR A 229 -4.72 30.27 9.94
N ASP A 230 -4.08 31.18 10.66
CA ASP A 230 -4.26 31.34 12.10
C ASP A 230 -5.72 31.74 12.44
N GLU A 231 -6.32 32.58 11.60
CA GLU A 231 -7.67 33.13 11.76
C GLU A 231 -8.76 32.04 11.70
N THR A 232 -8.54 30.99 10.92
CA THR A 232 -9.49 29.89 10.72
C THR A 232 -9.96 29.29 12.06
N TYR A 233 -9.06 29.20 13.04
CA TYR A 233 -9.33 28.64 14.36
C TYR A 233 -10.13 29.56 15.31
N SER A 234 -10.47 30.76 14.87
CA SER A 234 -11.37 31.68 15.57
C SER A 234 -12.78 31.71 14.99
N GLU A 235 -12.97 31.15 13.79
CA GLU A 235 -14.22 31.24 13.05
C GLU A 235 -15.25 30.20 13.51
N LYS A 236 -16.47 30.67 13.77
CA LYS A 236 -17.56 29.82 14.29
C LYS A 236 -17.81 28.59 13.41
N LEU A 237 -17.98 28.78 12.10
CA LEU A 237 -18.32 27.68 11.18
C LEU A 237 -17.21 26.63 11.09
N TYR A 238 -15.94 27.05 11.12
CA TYR A 238 -14.81 26.12 11.14
C TYR A 238 -14.71 25.36 12.47
N LEU A 239 -14.90 26.04 13.61
CA LEU A 239 -14.92 25.39 14.92
C LEU A 239 -16.05 24.36 15.03
N ASP A 240 -17.23 24.68 14.49
CA ASP A 240 -18.37 23.76 14.44
C ASP A 240 -18.07 22.56 13.51
N HIS A 241 -17.43 22.79 12.35
CA HIS A 241 -16.96 21.74 11.43
C HIS A 241 -15.96 20.79 12.09
N LEU A 242 -14.91 21.33 12.69
CA LEU A 242 -13.89 20.56 13.40
C LEU A 242 -14.48 19.77 14.58
N THR A 243 -15.42 20.38 15.31
CA THR A 243 -16.15 19.71 16.40
C THR A 243 -16.93 18.51 15.88
N GLY A 244 -17.69 18.65 14.80
CA GLY A 244 -18.45 17.55 14.21
C GLY A 244 -17.56 16.43 13.67
N GLY A 245 -16.38 16.76 13.13
CA GLY A 245 -15.37 15.78 12.72
C GLY A 245 -14.79 14.99 13.89
N ILE A 246 -14.46 15.68 14.98
CA ILE A 246 -14.01 15.05 16.24
C ILE A 246 -15.10 14.14 16.81
N GLU A 247 -16.36 14.59 16.83
CA GLU A 247 -17.48 13.78 17.32
C GLU A 247 -17.72 12.52 16.47
N TYR A 248 -17.59 12.62 15.15
CA TYR A 248 -17.62 11.45 14.27
C TYR A 248 -16.49 10.47 14.60
N ALA A 249 -15.25 10.96 14.71
CA ALA A 249 -14.09 10.11 14.99
C ALA A 249 -14.22 9.39 16.34
N ILE A 250 -14.64 10.10 17.40
CA ILE A 250 -14.96 9.50 18.71
C ILE A 250 -16.00 8.39 18.55
N GLY A 251 -17.11 8.66 17.86
CA GLY A 251 -18.21 7.73 17.62
C GLY A 251 -18.84 7.14 18.90
N THR A 252 -19.50 5.98 18.76
CA THR A 252 -20.29 5.35 19.84
C THR A 252 -19.80 3.96 20.25
N GLY A 253 -18.80 3.41 19.54
CA GLY A 253 -18.28 2.06 19.76
C GLY A 253 -17.24 1.99 20.89
N LYS A 254 -17.24 0.90 21.64
CA LYS A 254 -16.14 0.59 22.59
C LYS A 254 -14.93 0.08 21.81
N ARG A 255 -13.72 0.56 22.17
CA ARG A 255 -12.46 0.04 21.63
C ARG A 255 -12.20 -1.39 22.12
N ASP A 256 -11.80 -2.27 21.21
CA ASP A 256 -11.47 -3.67 21.46
C ASP A 256 -10.09 -4.03 20.88
N PHE A 257 -9.07 -3.90 21.72
CA PHE A 257 -7.68 -4.20 21.34
C PHE A 257 -7.41 -5.68 21.07
N SER A 258 -8.34 -6.59 21.38
CA SER A 258 -8.18 -8.01 21.04
C SER A 258 -8.32 -8.29 19.54
N LYS A 259 -8.89 -7.35 18.77
CA LYS A 259 -9.02 -7.41 17.31
C LYS A 259 -7.80 -6.89 16.56
N ALA A 260 -6.88 -6.22 17.26
CA ALA A 260 -5.70 -5.61 16.66
C ALA A 260 -4.68 -6.68 16.25
N TYR A 261 -4.13 -6.56 15.04
CA TYR A 261 -3.27 -7.58 14.43
C TYR A 261 -1.95 -7.00 13.88
N ALA A 262 -1.80 -5.69 13.83
CA ALA A 262 -0.59 -5.03 13.37
C ALA A 262 0.64 -5.46 14.16
N LYS A 263 1.71 -5.83 13.43
CA LYS A 263 3.01 -6.22 13.96
C LYS A 263 4.03 -5.14 13.62
N VAL A 264 5.04 -4.99 14.47
CA VAL A 264 6.18 -4.12 14.15
C VAL A 264 6.88 -4.67 12.91
N THR A 265 6.93 -3.86 11.85
CA THR A 265 7.68 -4.17 10.62
C THR A 265 9.05 -3.48 10.67
N PRO A 266 10.10 -3.98 10.02
CA PRO A 266 11.34 -3.22 9.89
C PRO A 266 11.09 -1.91 9.12
N ASP A 267 11.68 -0.79 9.54
CA ASP A 267 11.59 0.46 8.78
C ASP A 267 12.04 0.24 7.33
N GLN A 268 11.36 0.85 6.35
CA GLN A 268 11.70 0.67 4.93
C GLN A 268 13.14 1.10 4.59
N ASN A 269 13.67 2.08 5.33
CA ASN A 269 15.06 2.54 5.18
C ASN A 269 16.11 1.54 5.71
N ARG A 270 15.70 0.40 6.30
CA ARG A 270 16.62 -0.69 6.69
C ARG A 270 17.10 -1.52 5.51
N PHE A 271 16.46 -1.42 4.35
CA PHE A 271 16.95 -2.06 3.13
C PHE A 271 17.94 -1.15 2.43
N VAL A 272 19.16 -1.63 2.24
CA VAL A 272 20.17 -0.96 1.41
C VAL A 272 20.13 -1.57 0.02
N LYS A 273 19.95 -0.74 -1.00
CA LYS A 273 20.07 -1.17 -2.39
C LYS A 273 21.55 -1.29 -2.75
N THR A 274 22.01 -2.51 -3.01
CA THR A 274 23.37 -2.78 -3.52
C THR A 274 23.30 -3.04 -5.02
N ILE A 275 24.09 -2.31 -5.81
CA ILE A 275 24.23 -2.56 -7.25
C ILE A 275 25.22 -3.72 -7.43
N LEU A 276 24.71 -4.88 -7.85
CA LEU A 276 25.52 -6.07 -8.14
C LEU A 276 26.19 -5.98 -9.52
N THR A 277 25.46 -5.39 -10.47
CA THR A 277 25.91 -5.14 -11.85
C THR A 277 25.07 -4.01 -12.42
N ASP A 278 25.66 -3.21 -13.30
CA ASP A 278 24.98 -2.15 -14.05
C ASP A 278 25.07 -2.41 -15.55
N ARG A 279 24.48 -1.51 -16.36
CA ARG A 279 24.55 -1.52 -17.84
C ARG A 279 24.12 -2.84 -18.48
N LEU A 280 23.11 -3.49 -17.89
CA LEU A 280 22.44 -4.65 -18.46
C LEU A 280 21.57 -4.24 -19.66
N ASP A 281 21.49 -5.10 -20.67
CA ASP A 281 20.66 -4.91 -21.86
C ASP A 281 19.44 -5.84 -21.79
N TYR A 282 18.32 -5.24 -21.39
CA TYR A 282 17.02 -5.89 -21.09
C TYR A 282 17.12 -7.01 -20.03
N PRO A 283 17.46 -6.72 -18.77
CA PRO A 283 17.45 -7.72 -17.70
C PRO A 283 16.02 -8.22 -17.43
N MET A 284 15.86 -9.54 -17.35
CA MET A 284 14.53 -10.17 -17.32
C MET A 284 14.19 -10.85 -16.01
N GLU A 285 15.00 -11.74 -15.47
CA GLU A 285 14.70 -12.48 -14.23
C GLU A 285 16.01 -12.84 -13.49
N LEU A 286 15.91 -13.08 -12.18
CA LEU A 286 17.04 -13.57 -11.39
C LEU A 286 16.62 -14.68 -10.43
N ALA A 287 17.57 -15.52 -10.07
CA ALA A 287 17.42 -16.57 -9.07
C ALA A 287 18.67 -16.61 -8.18
N VAL A 288 18.46 -16.71 -6.87
CA VAL A 288 19.53 -16.71 -5.87
C VAL A 288 19.75 -18.13 -5.36
N ALA A 289 20.98 -18.63 -5.49
CA ALA A 289 21.37 -19.93 -4.95
C ALA A 289 21.54 -19.86 -3.43
N PRO A 290 21.44 -20.99 -2.69
CA PRO A 290 21.62 -21.02 -1.25
C PRO A 290 22.98 -20.50 -0.75
N ASP A 291 24.01 -20.52 -1.60
CA ASP A 291 25.34 -19.98 -1.30
C ASP A 291 25.52 -18.51 -1.69
N GLY A 292 24.45 -17.84 -2.10
CA GLY A 292 24.40 -16.42 -2.43
C GLY A 292 24.77 -16.09 -3.88
N ARG A 293 25.16 -17.07 -4.72
CA ARG A 293 25.35 -16.81 -6.15
C ARG A 293 24.03 -16.41 -6.81
N ILE A 294 24.10 -15.45 -7.72
CA ILE A 294 22.90 -14.91 -8.36
C ILE A 294 22.97 -15.19 -9.85
N PHE A 295 22.03 -15.98 -10.34
CA PHE A 295 21.87 -16.29 -11.76
C PHE A 295 20.83 -15.34 -12.34
N TYR A 296 21.10 -14.74 -13.50
CA TYR A 296 20.15 -13.81 -14.08
C TYR A 296 20.20 -13.83 -15.61
N THR A 297 19.08 -13.43 -16.21
CA THR A 297 18.88 -13.48 -17.65
C THR A 297 18.67 -12.09 -18.23
N GLU A 298 19.00 -11.97 -19.50
CA GLU A 298 18.63 -10.85 -20.34
C GLU A 298 17.86 -11.35 -21.56
N LEU A 299 16.91 -10.53 -22.01
CA LEU A 299 15.95 -10.86 -23.05
C LEU A 299 16.61 -11.41 -24.32
N ARG A 300 17.78 -10.86 -24.68
CA ARG A 300 18.57 -11.21 -25.86
C ARG A 300 19.40 -12.50 -25.71
N GLY A 301 18.94 -13.42 -24.85
CA GLY A 301 19.48 -14.77 -24.70
C GLY A 301 20.72 -14.86 -23.83
N ARG A 302 21.18 -13.78 -23.19
CA ARG A 302 22.37 -13.81 -22.34
C ARG A 302 22.01 -14.31 -20.93
N PHE A 303 22.74 -15.30 -20.47
CA PHE A 303 22.59 -15.91 -19.15
C PHE A 303 23.87 -15.71 -18.34
N PHE A 304 23.76 -15.08 -17.17
CA PHE A 304 24.87 -14.66 -16.34
C PHE A 304 24.82 -15.28 -14.95
N MET A 305 25.96 -15.23 -14.27
CA MET A 305 26.07 -15.44 -12.84
C MET A 305 26.89 -14.31 -12.21
N HIS A 306 26.40 -13.75 -11.11
CA HIS A 306 27.13 -12.89 -10.21
C HIS A 306 27.61 -13.70 -8.99
N ASP A 307 28.90 -13.61 -8.70
CA ASP A 307 29.52 -14.21 -7.53
C ASP A 307 29.71 -13.16 -6.42
N PRO A 308 28.99 -13.27 -5.29
CA PRO A 308 29.08 -12.29 -4.20
C PRO A 308 30.43 -12.29 -3.50
N LYS A 309 31.23 -13.37 -3.60
CA LYS A 309 32.56 -13.44 -2.96
C LYS A 309 33.58 -12.60 -3.71
N THR A 310 33.51 -12.61 -5.03
CA THR A 310 34.43 -11.85 -5.89
C THR A 310 33.83 -10.52 -6.34
N ASN A 311 32.54 -10.29 -6.10
CA ASN A 311 31.74 -9.17 -6.58
C ASN A 311 31.86 -8.98 -8.10
N LYS A 312 31.84 -10.09 -8.85
CA LYS A 312 32.00 -10.11 -10.30
C LYS A 312 30.87 -10.88 -10.97
N SER A 313 30.37 -10.32 -12.06
CA SER A 313 29.45 -10.99 -12.97
C SER A 313 30.20 -11.61 -14.14
N ARG A 314 29.74 -12.80 -14.56
CA ARG A 314 30.29 -13.54 -15.71
C ARG A 314 29.16 -14.02 -16.60
N LEU A 315 29.30 -13.81 -17.91
CA LEU A 315 28.43 -14.44 -18.91
C LEU A 315 28.71 -15.94 -18.91
N LEU A 316 27.68 -16.74 -18.62
CA LEU A 316 27.76 -18.20 -18.63
C LEU A 316 27.51 -18.75 -20.03
N TYR A 317 26.50 -18.22 -20.72
CA TYR A 317 26.15 -18.64 -22.07
C TYR A 317 25.27 -17.60 -22.78
N LYS A 318 25.29 -17.59 -24.11
CA LYS A 318 24.35 -16.85 -24.96
C LYS A 318 23.52 -17.85 -25.75
N PHE A 319 22.26 -18.03 -25.36
CA PHE A 319 21.33 -18.92 -26.02
C PHE A 319 20.94 -18.38 -27.41
N PRO A 320 20.88 -19.24 -28.44
CA PRO A 320 20.18 -18.89 -29.67
C PRO A 320 18.69 -18.77 -29.35
N ILE A 321 18.13 -17.58 -29.53
CA ILE A 321 16.74 -17.27 -29.22
C ILE A 321 16.02 -16.72 -30.45
N THR A 322 14.70 -16.84 -30.45
CA THR A 322 13.83 -16.07 -31.32
C THR A 322 13.52 -14.74 -30.63
N PHE A 323 13.64 -13.63 -31.38
CA PHE A 323 13.39 -12.27 -30.91
C PHE A 323 12.33 -11.59 -31.79
N GLU A 324 11.16 -12.19 -31.83
CA GLU A 324 9.99 -11.73 -32.59
C GLU A 324 8.84 -11.43 -31.63
N GLY A 325 8.10 -10.34 -31.84
CA GLY A 325 6.99 -9.97 -30.96
C GLY A 325 7.37 -9.75 -29.48
N GLY A 326 8.64 -9.45 -29.19
CA GLY A 326 9.13 -9.31 -27.81
C GLY A 326 9.46 -10.62 -27.08
N THR A 327 9.54 -11.73 -27.81
CA THR A 327 10.05 -13.02 -27.30
C THR A 327 11.55 -12.96 -26.98
N GLY A 328 12.06 -13.95 -26.23
CA GLY A 328 13.47 -14.02 -25.85
C GLY A 328 13.70 -14.99 -24.69
N LEU A 329 14.76 -14.77 -23.91
CA LEU A 329 15.04 -15.48 -22.65
C LEU A 329 14.54 -14.64 -21.47
N ILE A 330 13.47 -15.09 -20.81
CA ILE A 330 12.69 -14.23 -19.90
C ILE A 330 12.49 -14.79 -18.50
N GLY A 331 12.73 -16.08 -18.28
CA GLY A 331 12.61 -16.70 -16.96
C GLY A 331 13.86 -17.48 -16.57
N VAL A 332 14.16 -17.46 -15.27
CA VAL A 332 15.14 -18.34 -14.64
C VAL A 332 14.70 -18.68 -13.22
N THR A 333 14.81 -19.95 -12.82
CA THR A 333 14.79 -20.36 -11.42
C THR A 333 15.70 -21.55 -11.19
N LEU A 334 16.09 -21.76 -9.93
CA LEU A 334 16.90 -22.90 -9.52
C LEU A 334 15.99 -23.97 -8.93
N ASP A 335 16.33 -25.24 -9.13
CA ASP A 335 15.64 -26.33 -8.46
C ASP A 335 15.76 -26.21 -6.92
N PRO A 336 14.74 -26.59 -6.12
CA PRO A 336 14.84 -26.57 -4.66
C PRO A 336 16.02 -27.40 -4.11
N GLN A 337 16.48 -28.41 -4.86
CA GLN A 337 17.65 -29.24 -4.55
C GLN A 337 18.89 -28.86 -5.38
N PHE A 338 18.98 -27.61 -5.84
CA PHE A 338 20.06 -27.11 -6.72
C PHE A 338 21.48 -27.43 -6.23
N THR A 339 21.73 -27.41 -4.92
CA THR A 339 23.05 -27.73 -4.34
C THR A 339 23.49 -29.17 -4.60
N THR A 340 22.55 -30.06 -4.92
CA THR A 340 22.79 -31.49 -5.17
C THR A 340 22.67 -31.82 -6.66
N ASN A 341 21.58 -31.42 -7.31
CA ASN A 341 21.31 -31.80 -8.71
C ASN A 341 21.85 -30.80 -9.74
N LYS A 342 22.20 -29.58 -9.32
CA LYS A 342 22.61 -28.47 -10.20
C LYS A 342 21.61 -28.15 -11.30
N TRP A 343 20.33 -28.40 -11.08
CA TRP A 343 19.27 -28.15 -12.06
C TRP A 343 18.83 -26.69 -12.07
N ILE A 344 18.71 -26.15 -13.27
CA ILE A 344 18.20 -24.81 -13.54
C ILE A 344 17.06 -24.90 -14.54
N TYR A 345 16.06 -24.06 -14.35
CA TYR A 345 14.89 -23.94 -15.23
C TYR A 345 14.96 -22.59 -15.93
N LEU A 346 14.89 -22.62 -17.25
CA LEU A 346 14.88 -21.43 -18.10
C LEU A 346 13.58 -21.39 -18.90
N TYR A 347 13.02 -20.19 -19.04
CA TYR A 347 11.86 -19.96 -19.89
C TYR A 347 12.24 -19.05 -21.05
N TYR A 348 12.26 -19.60 -22.27
CA TYR A 348 12.79 -18.91 -23.44
C TYR A 348 12.16 -19.36 -24.76
N ALA A 349 12.15 -18.47 -25.76
CA ALA A 349 11.79 -18.83 -27.12
C ALA A 349 13.02 -19.37 -27.87
N PRO A 350 13.05 -20.65 -28.29
CA PRO A 350 14.22 -21.22 -28.95
C PRO A 350 14.48 -20.54 -30.29
N GLY A 351 15.75 -20.49 -30.71
CA GLY A 351 16.16 -19.87 -31.97
C GLY A 351 15.62 -20.60 -33.20
N GLY A 352 15.45 -19.84 -34.30
CA GLY A 352 15.04 -20.37 -35.59
C GLY A 352 13.52 -20.35 -35.85
N LEU A 353 12.72 -19.79 -34.94
CA LEU A 353 11.28 -19.63 -35.15
C LEU A 353 11.00 -18.28 -35.81
N THR A 354 10.87 -18.26 -37.13
CA THR A 354 10.61 -17.02 -37.89
C THR A 354 9.18 -16.93 -38.42
N GLU A 355 8.42 -18.02 -38.37
CA GLU A 355 7.04 -18.11 -38.83
C GLU A 355 6.11 -18.57 -37.70
N GLU A 356 4.81 -18.40 -37.88
CA GLU A 356 3.78 -18.81 -36.90
C GLU A 356 4.01 -20.22 -36.35
N ASN A 357 3.47 -20.47 -35.14
CA ASN A 357 3.87 -21.54 -34.21
C ASN A 357 5.12 -21.20 -33.36
N LEU A 358 5.35 -19.91 -33.12
CA LEU A 358 6.31 -19.47 -32.11
C LEU A 358 5.85 -19.99 -30.74
N HIS A 359 6.81 -20.22 -29.87
CA HIS A 359 6.53 -20.66 -28.52
C HIS A 359 7.68 -20.33 -27.59
N PHE A 360 7.39 -20.32 -26.29
CA PHE A 360 8.38 -20.43 -25.25
C PHE A 360 8.47 -21.88 -24.76
N ASN A 361 9.68 -22.32 -24.46
CA ASN A 361 9.94 -23.56 -23.74
C ASN A 361 10.29 -23.24 -22.30
N LEU A 362 9.63 -23.95 -21.38
CA LEU A 362 10.13 -24.16 -20.02
C LEU A 362 11.07 -25.35 -20.07
N SER A 363 12.37 -25.08 -20.11
CA SER A 363 13.41 -26.10 -20.21
C SER A 363 14.20 -26.22 -18.91
N ARG A 364 14.54 -27.44 -18.54
CA ARG A 364 15.50 -27.75 -17.47
C ARG A 364 16.86 -28.10 -18.06
N PHE A 365 17.92 -27.53 -17.51
CA PHE A 365 19.31 -27.88 -17.79
C PHE A 365 20.03 -28.31 -16.51
N THR A 366 21.12 -29.06 -16.64
CA THR A 366 22.08 -29.32 -15.58
C THR A 366 23.27 -28.38 -15.76
N LEU A 367 23.70 -27.69 -14.70
CA LEU A 367 24.93 -26.90 -14.73
C LEU A 367 26.15 -27.80 -14.48
N LYS A 368 27.21 -27.55 -15.25
CA LYS A 368 28.53 -28.16 -15.03
C LYS A 368 29.22 -27.53 -13.82
N ASP A 369 30.39 -28.06 -13.44
CA ASP A 369 31.18 -27.54 -12.31
C ASP A 369 31.62 -26.09 -12.49
N ASP A 370 31.79 -25.64 -13.73
CA ASP A 370 32.07 -24.25 -14.08
C ASP A 370 30.81 -23.36 -14.13
N ASN A 371 29.66 -23.87 -13.70
CA ASN A 371 28.34 -23.21 -13.73
C ASN A 371 27.78 -22.90 -15.11
N THR A 372 28.42 -23.33 -16.20
CA THR A 372 27.83 -23.20 -17.53
C THR A 372 26.82 -24.34 -17.77
N PRO A 373 25.71 -24.09 -18.49
CA PRO A 373 24.72 -25.11 -18.76
C PRO A 373 25.31 -26.22 -19.67
N ASP A 374 25.05 -27.48 -19.34
CA ASP A 374 25.23 -28.59 -20.28
C ASP A 374 24.04 -28.63 -21.24
N LEU A 375 24.25 -28.16 -22.46
CA LEU A 375 23.20 -28.06 -23.48
C LEU A 375 22.62 -29.43 -23.88
N LYS A 376 23.38 -30.52 -23.73
CA LYS A 376 22.90 -31.87 -24.04
C LYS A 376 21.94 -32.41 -22.96
N SER A 377 21.93 -31.78 -21.78
CA SER A 377 21.07 -32.17 -20.66
C SER A 377 19.66 -31.59 -20.73
N GLU A 378 19.35 -30.81 -21.78
CA GLU A 378 18.07 -30.14 -21.92
C GLU A 378 16.89 -31.12 -21.83
N LYS A 379 15.93 -30.77 -20.97
CA LYS A 379 14.59 -31.35 -20.94
C LYS A 379 13.57 -30.25 -21.11
N ILE A 380 12.74 -30.34 -22.16
CA ILE A 380 11.62 -29.41 -22.36
C ILE A 380 10.43 -29.96 -21.60
N LEU A 381 9.98 -29.26 -20.57
CA LEU A 381 8.86 -29.68 -19.72
C LEU A 381 7.54 -29.22 -20.32
N LEU A 382 7.46 -27.94 -20.69
CA LEU A 382 6.22 -27.32 -21.13
C LEU A 382 6.50 -26.33 -22.25
N THR A 383 5.64 -26.32 -23.26
CA THR A 383 5.68 -25.38 -24.37
C THR A 383 4.45 -24.48 -24.34
N VAL A 384 4.66 -23.17 -24.32
CA VAL A 384 3.59 -22.16 -24.28
C VAL A 384 3.55 -21.43 -25.62
N PRO A 385 2.42 -21.49 -26.36
CA PRO A 385 2.34 -20.90 -27.69
C PRO A 385 2.31 -19.38 -27.63
N VAL A 386 2.99 -18.73 -28.58
CA VAL A 386 2.97 -17.27 -28.77
C VAL A 386 2.75 -16.95 -30.25
N GLN A 387 2.09 -15.83 -30.56
CA GLN A 387 1.91 -15.39 -31.94
C GLN A 387 3.13 -14.60 -32.42
N LYS A 388 3.40 -14.63 -33.73
CA LYS A 388 4.47 -13.82 -34.34
C LYS A 388 4.25 -12.33 -34.09
N ASN A 389 3.04 -11.87 -34.40
CA ASN A 389 2.54 -10.53 -34.03
C ASN A 389 1.96 -10.57 -32.61
N SER A 390 2.73 -11.06 -31.64
CA SER A 390 2.39 -10.86 -30.24
C SER A 390 2.74 -9.43 -29.85
N GLY A 391 1.90 -8.83 -29.02
CA GLY A 391 2.15 -7.50 -28.49
C GLY A 391 3.13 -7.54 -27.32
N SER A 392 2.87 -6.70 -26.33
CA SER A 392 3.52 -6.77 -25.02
C SER A 392 2.93 -7.93 -24.18
N HIS A 393 3.48 -8.13 -22.97
CA HIS A 393 2.96 -9.02 -21.93
C HIS A 393 3.18 -10.53 -22.18
N HIS A 394 4.41 -10.99 -21.99
CA HIS A 394 4.74 -12.43 -22.08
C HIS A 394 4.78 -13.14 -20.72
N GLY A 395 4.89 -12.41 -19.61
CA GLY A 395 5.18 -13.01 -18.29
C GLY A 395 6.56 -13.66 -18.28
N GLY A 396 6.73 -14.75 -17.53
CA GLY A 396 7.94 -15.58 -17.54
C GLY A 396 8.59 -15.79 -16.17
N SER A 397 7.96 -15.30 -15.10
CA SER A 397 8.45 -15.48 -13.75
C SER A 397 8.15 -16.89 -13.23
N LEU A 398 9.09 -17.45 -12.49
CA LEU A 398 9.07 -18.83 -12.01
C LEU A 398 9.23 -18.86 -10.50
N ALA A 399 8.40 -19.64 -9.80
CA ALA A 399 8.48 -19.78 -8.35
C ALA A 399 8.16 -21.22 -7.90
N TRP A 400 8.78 -21.66 -6.82
CA TRP A 400 8.53 -22.98 -6.23
C TRP A 400 7.68 -22.85 -4.98
N ASP A 401 6.75 -23.78 -4.78
CA ASP A 401 6.16 -24.00 -3.46
C ASP A 401 6.93 -25.02 -2.62
N LYS A 402 6.51 -25.19 -1.36
CA LYS A 402 7.11 -26.15 -0.43
C LYS A 402 6.90 -27.61 -0.83
N GLN A 403 5.96 -27.91 -1.72
CA GLN A 403 5.65 -29.26 -2.17
C GLN A 403 6.44 -29.63 -3.43
N GLY A 404 7.30 -28.73 -3.93
CA GLY A 404 8.08 -28.95 -5.14
C GLY A 404 7.27 -28.75 -6.42
N ASN A 405 6.14 -28.03 -6.36
CA ASN A 405 5.45 -27.60 -7.56
C ASN A 405 6.08 -26.32 -8.10
N LEU A 406 6.23 -26.27 -9.41
CA LEU A 406 6.73 -25.12 -10.15
C LEU A 406 5.58 -24.30 -10.71
N PHE A 407 5.56 -23.03 -10.34
CA PHE A 407 4.68 -22.02 -10.91
C PHE A 407 5.39 -21.31 -12.05
N LEU A 408 4.68 -21.11 -13.16
CA LEU A 408 5.12 -20.31 -14.30
C LEU A 408 4.06 -19.25 -14.60
N SER A 409 4.46 -17.99 -14.58
CA SER A 409 3.61 -16.89 -15.01
C SER A 409 3.67 -16.71 -16.52
N THR A 410 2.52 -16.55 -17.16
CA THR A 410 2.41 -16.28 -18.61
C THR A 410 1.51 -15.09 -18.84
N GLY A 411 1.94 -14.17 -19.71
CA GLY A 411 1.14 -13.03 -20.12
C GLY A 411 0.21 -13.37 -21.29
N ASP A 412 -0.75 -12.48 -21.56
CA ASP A 412 -1.79 -12.66 -22.56
C ASP A 412 -1.29 -12.49 -24.01
N GLY A 413 -0.10 -11.90 -24.20
CA GLY A 413 0.49 -11.59 -25.50
C GLY A 413 -0.20 -10.46 -26.25
N THR A 414 -0.94 -9.60 -25.54
CA THR A 414 -1.80 -8.55 -26.11
C THR A 414 -1.33 -7.16 -25.69
N THR A 415 -1.20 -6.23 -26.65
CA THR A 415 -0.85 -4.82 -26.39
C THR A 415 -1.91 -4.12 -25.53
N PRO A 416 -1.54 -3.26 -24.58
CA PRO A 416 -2.47 -2.40 -23.88
C PRO A 416 -2.88 -1.15 -24.69
N PHE A 417 -2.32 -0.93 -25.88
CA PHE A 417 -2.60 0.24 -26.71
C PHE A 417 -3.36 -0.16 -27.98
N PRO A 418 -4.35 0.64 -28.43
CA PRO A 418 -4.80 1.93 -27.89
C PRO A 418 -5.96 1.80 -26.88
N SER A 419 -6.02 0.74 -26.06
CA SER A 419 -7.24 0.40 -25.31
C SER A 419 -7.63 1.39 -24.19
N ASN A 420 -6.87 2.47 -23.96
CA ASN A 420 -7.20 3.59 -23.06
C ASN A 420 -7.71 3.18 -21.68
N GLY A 421 -7.09 2.14 -21.10
CA GLY A 421 -7.45 1.62 -19.77
C GLY A 421 -8.53 0.52 -19.78
N TYR A 422 -9.15 0.23 -20.92
CA TYR A 422 -10.08 -0.88 -21.10
C TYR A 422 -9.37 -2.16 -21.53
N ALA A 423 -10.03 -3.31 -21.36
CA ALA A 423 -9.56 -4.57 -21.91
C ALA A 423 -9.53 -4.50 -23.45
N PRO A 424 -8.39 -4.81 -24.10
CA PRO A 424 -8.29 -4.82 -25.56
C PRO A 424 -9.07 -6.00 -26.14
N ILE A 425 -10.12 -5.67 -26.88
CA ILE A 425 -11.01 -6.61 -27.55
C ILE A 425 -11.17 -6.10 -28.98
N ASP A 426 -10.60 -6.83 -29.94
CA ASP A 426 -10.59 -6.45 -31.35
C ASP A 426 -10.87 -7.66 -32.25
N GLU A 427 -12.09 -7.74 -32.75
CA GLU A 427 -12.57 -8.90 -33.51
C GLU A 427 -12.33 -8.78 -35.02
N ARG A 428 -11.56 -7.77 -35.47
CA ARG A 428 -11.27 -7.61 -36.89
C ARG A 428 -10.50 -8.82 -37.42
N PRO A 429 -10.86 -9.33 -38.61
CA PRO A 429 -10.17 -10.46 -39.20
C PRO A 429 -8.75 -10.05 -39.64
N GLY A 430 -7.77 -10.94 -39.44
CA GLY A 430 -6.38 -10.72 -39.84
C GLY A 430 -5.39 -11.00 -38.72
N LYS A 431 -4.22 -11.57 -39.05
CA LYS A 431 -3.17 -11.90 -38.07
C LYS A 431 -2.48 -10.65 -37.51
N GLU A 432 -2.57 -9.53 -38.21
CA GLU A 432 -2.07 -8.22 -37.82
C GLU A 432 -2.81 -7.63 -36.60
N TYR A 433 -4.06 -8.04 -36.35
CA TYR A 433 -4.87 -7.56 -35.22
C TYR A 433 -4.81 -8.47 -33.99
N TYR A 434 -4.15 -9.62 -34.07
CA TYR A 434 -4.07 -10.57 -32.96
C TYR A 434 -3.53 -9.95 -31.67
N SER A 435 -2.51 -9.09 -31.78
CA SER A 435 -1.97 -8.38 -30.61
C SER A 435 -2.97 -7.44 -29.94
N MET A 436 -4.12 -7.13 -30.54
CA MET A 436 -5.13 -6.20 -30.03
C MET A 436 -6.36 -6.93 -29.43
N ASP A 437 -6.35 -8.25 -29.39
CA ASP A 437 -7.46 -9.06 -28.89
C ASP A 437 -7.03 -10.00 -27.75
N ALA A 438 -7.41 -9.66 -26.52
CA ALA A 438 -7.16 -10.46 -25.33
C ALA A 438 -8.14 -11.63 -25.16
N GLN A 439 -9.26 -11.68 -25.91
CA GLN A 439 -10.24 -12.76 -25.80
C GLN A 439 -9.64 -14.13 -26.14
N ARG A 440 -8.59 -14.13 -26.97
CA ARG A 440 -7.92 -15.35 -27.48
C ARG A 440 -7.15 -16.11 -26.39
N SER A 441 -6.75 -15.44 -25.31
CA SER A 441 -5.78 -15.97 -24.34
C SER A 441 -6.26 -15.92 -22.89
N ALA A 442 -6.28 -14.76 -22.24
CA ALA A 442 -6.39 -14.65 -20.78
C ALA A 442 -7.60 -15.39 -20.18
N ALA A 443 -8.77 -15.28 -20.82
CA ALA A 443 -10.01 -15.96 -20.43
C ALA A 443 -10.22 -17.34 -21.10
N ASN A 444 -9.37 -17.72 -22.05
CA ASN A 444 -9.45 -19.00 -22.76
C ASN A 444 -8.91 -20.13 -21.88
N THR A 445 -9.77 -21.10 -21.55
CA THR A 445 -9.44 -22.26 -20.71
C THR A 445 -8.56 -23.29 -21.42
N ASN A 446 -8.50 -23.26 -22.75
CA ASN A 446 -7.70 -24.16 -23.56
C ASN A 446 -6.39 -23.51 -24.07
N ASP A 447 -5.98 -22.36 -23.50
CA ASP A 447 -4.75 -21.66 -23.82
C ASP A 447 -3.90 -21.45 -22.57
N LEU A 448 -2.58 -21.59 -22.70
CA LEU A 448 -1.61 -21.43 -21.62
C LEU A 448 -1.15 -19.97 -21.43
N LYS A 449 -1.53 -19.05 -22.33
CA LYS A 449 -1.25 -17.61 -22.20
C LYS A 449 -2.22 -16.91 -21.26
N GLY A 450 -1.71 -15.89 -20.56
CA GLY A 450 -2.47 -15.07 -19.63
C GLY A 450 -2.89 -15.83 -18.37
N LYS A 451 -1.99 -16.65 -17.84
CA LYS A 451 -2.23 -17.58 -16.73
C LYS A 451 -1.12 -17.48 -15.67
N ILE A 452 -1.39 -18.08 -14.52
CA ILE A 452 -0.33 -18.68 -13.72
C ILE A 452 -0.53 -20.19 -13.78
N LEU A 453 0.46 -20.88 -14.33
CA LEU A 453 0.48 -22.32 -14.51
C LEU A 453 1.16 -22.95 -13.30
N ARG A 454 0.74 -24.15 -12.92
CA ARG A 454 1.34 -24.94 -11.85
C ARG A 454 1.47 -26.41 -12.24
N ILE A 455 2.69 -26.90 -12.25
CA ILE A 455 3.05 -28.29 -12.57
C ILE A 455 3.98 -28.86 -11.49
N HIS A 456 4.13 -30.18 -11.41
CA HIS A 456 5.16 -30.82 -10.61
C HIS A 456 6.20 -31.46 -11.55
N PRO A 457 7.37 -30.84 -11.73
CA PRO A 457 8.44 -31.37 -12.59
C PRO A 457 8.96 -32.73 -12.14
N GLU A 458 9.17 -33.64 -13.09
CA GLU A 458 9.78 -34.95 -12.84
C GLU A 458 11.24 -35.01 -13.32
N PRO A 459 12.09 -35.89 -12.74
CA PRO A 459 13.50 -36.04 -13.11
C PRO A 459 13.78 -36.35 -14.59
N ASP A 460 12.86 -37.00 -15.28
CA ASP A 460 13.03 -37.40 -16.68
C ASP A 460 12.71 -36.29 -17.69
N GLY A 461 12.14 -35.17 -17.22
CA GLY A 461 11.68 -34.05 -18.03
C GLY A 461 10.17 -34.02 -18.26
N THR A 462 9.42 -35.01 -17.76
CA THR A 462 7.97 -34.97 -17.72
C THR A 462 7.48 -34.13 -16.52
N TYR A 463 6.16 -34.05 -16.34
CA TYR A 463 5.57 -33.42 -15.16
C TYR A 463 4.23 -34.08 -14.82
N THR A 464 3.83 -33.95 -13.56
CA THR A 464 2.48 -34.27 -13.11
C THR A 464 1.66 -33.01 -12.82
N ILE A 465 0.33 -33.16 -12.73
CA ILE A 465 -0.59 -32.06 -12.44
C ILE A 465 -0.92 -32.09 -10.94
N PRO A 466 -0.53 -31.05 -10.17
CA PRO A 466 -0.86 -30.97 -8.76
C PRO A 466 -2.38 -30.84 -8.52
N GLU A 467 -2.86 -31.42 -7.42
CA GLU A 467 -4.25 -31.21 -6.98
C GLU A 467 -4.53 -29.74 -6.65
N GLY A 468 -5.73 -29.25 -6.98
CA GLY A 468 -6.17 -27.87 -6.73
C GLY A 468 -5.88 -26.88 -7.86
N ASN A 469 -5.41 -27.34 -9.04
CA ASN A 469 -5.49 -26.54 -10.26
C ASN A 469 -6.97 -26.33 -10.66
N LEU A 470 -7.26 -25.26 -11.43
CA LEU A 470 -8.63 -24.86 -11.75
C LEU A 470 -9.39 -25.92 -12.54
N PHE A 471 -8.69 -26.68 -13.38
CA PHE A 471 -9.29 -27.69 -14.24
C PHE A 471 -8.70 -29.08 -13.95
N PRO A 472 -9.53 -30.06 -13.55
CA PRO A 472 -9.10 -31.45 -13.44
C PRO A 472 -8.54 -31.99 -14.76
N LYS A 473 -7.54 -32.87 -14.68
CA LYS A 473 -6.96 -33.53 -15.85
C LYS A 473 -8.04 -34.30 -16.64
N GLY A 474 -8.09 -34.07 -17.95
CA GLY A 474 -9.06 -34.70 -18.86
C GLY A 474 -10.37 -33.92 -19.05
N THR A 475 -10.55 -32.78 -18.38
CA THR A 475 -11.71 -31.91 -18.60
C THR A 475 -11.66 -31.33 -20.02
N GLU A 476 -12.72 -31.58 -20.80
CA GLU A 476 -12.81 -31.18 -22.21
C GLU A 476 -12.66 -29.66 -22.39
N GLY A 477 -11.88 -29.24 -23.39
CA GLY A 477 -11.69 -27.82 -23.69
C GLY A 477 -10.90 -27.03 -22.64
N THR A 478 -10.12 -27.71 -21.80
CA THR A 478 -9.32 -27.06 -20.75
C THR A 478 -7.87 -27.55 -20.71
N LYS A 479 -6.99 -26.73 -20.12
CA LYS A 479 -5.61 -27.08 -19.78
C LYS A 479 -5.47 -27.31 -18.28
N PRO A 480 -5.11 -28.52 -17.82
CA PRO A 480 -5.03 -28.83 -16.39
C PRO A 480 -3.87 -28.15 -15.66
N GLU A 481 -2.92 -27.55 -16.37
CA GLU A 481 -1.81 -26.77 -15.81
C GLU A 481 -2.27 -25.44 -15.20
N ILE A 482 -3.48 -24.97 -15.55
CA ILE A 482 -3.96 -23.65 -15.15
C ILE A 482 -4.30 -23.64 -13.65
N TYR A 483 -3.57 -22.82 -12.88
CA TYR A 483 -3.85 -22.56 -11.47
C TYR A 483 -4.53 -21.20 -11.25
N VAL A 484 -4.17 -20.19 -12.04
CA VAL A 484 -4.86 -18.88 -12.10
C VAL A 484 -5.15 -18.55 -13.56
N MET A 485 -6.34 -18.00 -13.81
CA MET A 485 -6.79 -17.56 -15.14
C MET A 485 -7.15 -16.06 -15.13
N GLY A 486 -7.14 -15.43 -16.30
CA GLY A 486 -7.55 -14.03 -16.47
C GLY A 486 -6.43 -13.02 -16.22
N CYS A 487 -5.17 -13.47 -16.24
CA CYS A 487 -4.04 -12.58 -16.03
C CYS A 487 -3.63 -11.92 -17.36
N ARG A 488 -3.51 -10.60 -17.40
CA ARG A 488 -2.94 -9.91 -18.58
C ARG A 488 -1.42 -9.99 -18.61
N ASN A 489 -0.79 -9.56 -17.52
CA ASN A 489 0.67 -9.59 -17.41
C ASN A 489 1.14 -9.85 -15.97
N PRO A 490 1.07 -11.09 -15.47
CA PRO A 490 1.61 -11.45 -14.16
C PRO A 490 3.15 -11.48 -14.21
N TYR A 491 3.77 -10.32 -14.41
CA TYR A 491 5.19 -10.20 -14.80
C TYR A 491 6.15 -10.72 -13.73
N ARG A 492 5.76 -10.64 -12.45
CA ARG A 492 6.49 -11.22 -11.32
C ARG A 492 5.53 -11.98 -10.43
N ILE A 493 5.98 -13.16 -10.01
CA ILE A 493 5.28 -13.96 -9.01
C ILE A 493 6.26 -14.33 -7.89
N THR A 494 5.74 -14.58 -6.71
CA THR A 494 6.49 -15.17 -5.60
C THR A 494 5.59 -16.09 -4.80
N VAL A 495 6.16 -17.10 -4.17
CA VAL A 495 5.45 -17.95 -3.22
C VAL A 495 6.05 -17.69 -1.85
N ASP A 496 5.23 -17.23 -0.92
CA ASP A 496 5.62 -17.13 0.48
C ASP A 496 5.91 -18.53 1.00
N GLN A 497 7.20 -18.81 1.22
CA GLN A 497 7.62 -20.12 1.69
C GLN A 497 7.08 -20.42 3.09
N ALA A 498 6.72 -19.46 3.95
CA ALA A 498 6.15 -19.76 5.25
C ALA A 498 4.71 -20.28 5.13
N THR A 499 3.87 -19.57 4.37
CA THR A 499 2.42 -19.80 4.29
C THR A 499 1.97 -20.59 3.06
N ASN A 500 2.85 -20.78 2.08
CA ASN A 500 2.56 -21.36 0.76
C ASN A 500 1.61 -20.52 -0.10
N ILE A 501 1.45 -19.23 0.22
CA ILE A 501 0.59 -18.30 -0.53
C ILE A 501 1.34 -17.80 -1.76
N LEU A 502 0.74 -17.97 -2.94
CA LEU A 502 1.17 -17.34 -4.18
C LEU A 502 0.77 -15.86 -4.17
N VAL A 503 1.74 -14.98 -4.36
CA VAL A 503 1.55 -13.52 -4.48
C VAL A 503 2.01 -13.09 -5.87
N TYR A 504 1.18 -12.30 -6.54
CA TYR A 504 1.46 -11.78 -7.87
C TYR A 504 0.78 -10.43 -8.05
N LYS A 505 1.32 -9.62 -8.96
CA LYS A 505 0.72 -8.36 -9.38
C LYS A 505 0.13 -8.55 -10.77
N VAL A 506 -1.13 -8.13 -10.96
CA VAL A 506 -1.86 -8.18 -12.24
C VAL A 506 -1.62 -6.92 -13.04
#